data_AF-A0A8C0FN50-F1
#
_entry.id   AF-A0A8C0FN50-F1
#
_cell.length_a   1.000
_cell.length_b   1.000
_cell.length_c   1.000
_cell.angle_alpha   90.00
_cell.angle_beta   90.00
_cell.angle_gamma   90.00
#
_symmetry.space_group_name_H-M   'P 1'
#
loop_
_entity.id
_entity.type
_entity.pdbx_description
1 polymer ?
#
loop_
_entity_poly.entity_id
_entity_poly.type
_entity_poly.pdbx_seq_one_letter_code
_entity_poly.pdbx_strand_id
1 'polypeptide(L)'
;MLSRFFYNSSSMACETFLYGGCLGNGNNFYSEKECLQACRTEGERGEHRGGATARDVPLLRHQRESERAACRLPIAQGPCQKPVTRWAFDAAQGKCIMFSYGGCKGNGNQFYSEKECKEYCGAPPLAGTPTLPAPCPHHTALRWGSQAGWGSVGTSGGDSSQAGDASERRVAGRLGGCRDPDTK
;
A
#
# COMPACT_ATOMS: atom_id res chain seq x y z
N MET A 1 -27.82 5.08 20.24
CA MET A 1 -27.17 4.25 19.20
C MET A 1 -27.07 5.05 17.92
N LEU A 2 -25.89 5.10 17.32
CA LEU A 2 -25.62 5.74 16.03
C LEU A 2 -25.07 4.68 15.07
N SER A 3 -25.55 4.66 13.83
CA SER A 3 -24.91 3.83 12.79
C SER A 3 -23.55 4.44 12.41
N ARG A 4 -22.51 3.62 12.39
CA ARG A 4 -21.13 4.00 12.06
C ARG A 4 -20.49 2.90 11.22
N PHE A 5 -19.42 3.24 10.49
CA PHE A 5 -18.62 2.29 9.73
C PHE A 5 -17.33 1.95 10.48
N PHE A 6 -16.94 0.69 10.44
CA PHE A 6 -15.59 0.23 10.80
C PHE A 6 -15.02 -0.57 9.63
N TYR A 7 -13.71 -0.49 9.41
CA TYR A 7 -13.01 -1.33 8.46
C TYR A 7 -12.71 -2.69 9.07
N ASN A 8 -13.13 -3.74 8.39
CA ASN A 8 -12.78 -5.11 8.68
C ASN A 8 -11.68 -5.55 7.69
N SER A 9 -10.47 -5.76 8.20
CA SER A 9 -9.32 -6.18 7.40
C SER A 9 -9.43 -7.61 6.84
N SER A 10 -10.31 -8.45 7.42
CA SER A 10 -10.51 -9.84 6.98
C SER A 10 -11.47 -9.93 5.79
N SER A 11 -12.50 -9.08 5.74
CA SER A 11 -13.39 -8.93 4.57
C SER A 11 -12.89 -7.85 3.58
N MET A 12 -11.88 -7.07 3.99
CA MET A 12 -11.37 -5.89 3.28
C MET A 12 -12.48 -4.89 2.92
N ALA A 13 -13.46 -4.72 3.82
CA ALA A 13 -14.66 -3.93 3.61
C ALA A 13 -14.96 -2.99 4.78
N CYS A 14 -15.81 -2.00 4.54
CA CYS A 14 -16.31 -1.07 5.55
C CYS A 14 -17.71 -1.48 5.99
N GLU A 15 -17.80 -2.09 7.17
CA GLU A 15 -19.00 -2.70 7.71
C GLU A 15 -19.69 -1.78 8.72
N THR A 16 -21.02 -1.85 8.81
CA THR A 16 -21.81 -0.99 9.71
C THR A 16 -21.95 -1.59 11.10
N PHE A 17 -21.71 -0.80 12.15
CA PHE A 17 -21.95 -1.17 13.55
C PHE A 17 -22.76 -0.10 14.30
N LEU A 18 -23.30 -0.48 15.47
CA LEU A 18 -24.01 0.43 16.37
C LEU A 18 -23.04 1.01 17.41
N TYR A 19 -22.74 2.31 17.29
CA TYR A 19 -21.93 3.03 18.25
C TYR A 19 -22.81 3.62 19.38
N GLY A 20 -22.33 3.50 20.63
CA GLY A 20 -23.03 4.00 21.82
C GLY A 20 -23.10 5.53 21.87
N GLY A 21 -21.99 6.20 21.55
CA GLY A 21 -21.86 7.66 21.50
C GLY A 21 -20.53 8.18 22.05
N CYS A 22 -19.93 7.46 23.00
CA CYS A 22 -18.64 7.79 23.63
C CYS A 22 -17.70 6.56 23.65
N LEU A 23 -16.44 6.79 24.05
CA LEU A 23 -15.40 5.76 24.27
C LEU A 23 -15.13 4.83 23.07
N GLY A 24 -15.18 5.37 21.85
CA GLY A 24 -14.76 4.67 20.64
C GLY A 24 -13.24 4.61 20.43
N ASN A 25 -12.83 4.01 19.32
CA ASN A 25 -11.46 4.06 18.78
C ASN A 25 -11.50 4.63 17.34
N GLY A 26 -10.33 4.87 16.73
CA GLY A 26 -10.21 5.48 15.40
C GLY A 26 -10.81 4.69 14.23
N ASN A 27 -11.19 3.42 14.42
CA ASN A 27 -11.90 2.62 13.41
C ASN A 27 -13.42 2.87 13.49
N ASN A 28 -13.84 4.14 13.42
CA ASN A 28 -15.21 4.61 13.64
C ASN A 28 -15.53 5.83 12.77
N PHE A 29 -16.10 5.58 11.59
CA PHE A 29 -16.34 6.59 10.57
C PHE A 29 -17.84 6.89 10.39
N TYR A 30 -18.18 8.09 9.94
CA TYR A 30 -19.57 8.47 9.65
C TYR A 30 -20.04 7.93 8.29
N SER A 31 -19.13 7.82 7.32
CA SER A 31 -19.41 7.30 5.99
C SER A 31 -18.46 6.17 5.57
N GLU A 32 -18.96 5.31 4.69
CA GLU A 32 -18.18 4.31 3.98
C GLU A 32 -17.00 4.93 3.20
N LYS A 33 -17.14 6.19 2.74
CA LYS A 33 -16.08 6.91 2.02
C LYS A 33 -14.85 7.13 2.91
N GLU A 34 -15.07 7.73 4.08
CA GLU A 34 -13.99 8.05 5.02
C GLU A 34 -13.29 6.76 5.46
N CYS A 35 -14.06 5.73 5.80
CA CYS A 35 -13.56 4.41 6.14
C CYS A 35 -12.70 3.81 5.01
N LEU A 36 -13.20 3.73 3.77
CA LEU A 36 -12.46 3.17 2.64
C LEU A 36 -11.16 3.95 2.36
N GLN A 37 -11.22 5.28 2.39
CA GLN A 37 -10.08 6.14 2.08
C GLN A 37 -9.06 6.24 3.23
N ALA A 38 -9.44 5.99 4.48
CA ALA A 38 -8.55 5.98 5.64
C ALA A 38 -7.87 4.62 5.91
N CYS A 39 -8.49 3.51 5.45
CA CYS A 39 -8.09 2.16 5.87
C CYS A 39 -7.46 1.28 4.78
N ARG A 40 -7.85 1.43 3.49
CA ARG A 40 -7.43 0.47 2.43
C ARG A 40 -5.96 0.59 1.98
N THR A 41 -5.20 1.55 2.52
CA THR A 41 -3.89 2.00 2.00
C THR A 41 -2.70 1.76 2.93
N GLU A 42 -2.88 1.08 4.06
CA GLU A 42 -1.84 0.99 5.11
C GLU A 42 -0.74 -0.05 4.84
N GLY A 43 -0.12 0.08 3.66
CA GLY A 43 1.28 -0.30 3.40
C GLY A 43 2.17 0.91 3.07
N GLU A 44 1.62 2.02 2.56
CA GLU A 44 2.39 3.18 2.08
C GLU A 44 2.46 4.33 3.10
N ARG A 45 3.12 4.09 4.24
CA ARG A 45 3.88 5.14 4.96
C ARG A 45 5.00 4.66 5.88
N GLY A 46 5.70 3.60 5.48
CA GLY A 46 7.09 3.43 5.93
C GLY A 46 7.96 4.57 5.39
N GLU A 47 8.38 5.49 6.27
CA GLU A 47 9.33 6.57 5.95
C GLU A 47 10.71 5.95 5.64
N HIS A 48 10.89 5.48 4.41
CA HIS A 48 12.11 4.82 3.94
C HIS A 48 13.25 5.82 3.69
N ARG A 49 13.66 6.53 4.75
CA ARG A 49 14.93 7.29 4.81
C ARG A 49 16.15 6.38 4.98
N GLY A 50 16.08 5.20 4.37
CA GLY A 50 17.05 4.11 4.35
C GLY A 50 16.73 3.21 3.17
N GLY A 51 17.65 3.14 2.21
CA GLY A 51 17.46 2.38 0.98
C GLY A 51 17.35 0.89 1.24
N ALA A 52 16.39 0.23 0.56
CA ALA A 52 16.20 -1.21 0.67
C ALA A 52 17.48 -1.96 0.29
N THR A 53 17.90 -2.90 1.14
CA THR A 53 19.07 -3.74 0.87
C THR A 53 18.65 -4.98 0.07
N ALA A 54 19.63 -5.65 -0.55
CA ALA A 54 19.38 -6.91 -1.26
C ALA A 54 18.81 -8.04 -0.36
N ARG A 55 18.82 -7.88 0.96
CA ARG A 55 18.27 -8.85 1.93
C ARG A 55 16.78 -8.66 2.20
N ASP A 56 16.24 -7.47 1.94
CA ASP A 56 14.84 -7.10 2.21
C ASP A 56 13.88 -7.53 1.07
N VAL A 57 14.45 -7.87 -0.09
CA VAL A 57 13.76 -8.17 -1.35
C VAL A 57 12.64 -9.23 -1.23
N PRO A 58 12.75 -10.31 -0.43
CA PRO A 58 11.66 -11.28 -0.27
C PRO A 58 10.42 -10.68 0.42
N LEU A 59 10.61 -9.85 1.45
CA LEU A 59 9.51 -9.22 2.20
C LEU A 59 8.80 -8.13 1.36
N LEU A 60 9.57 -7.38 0.58
CA LEU A 60 9.12 -6.37 -0.39
C LEU A 60 8.28 -6.92 -1.57
N ARG A 61 8.11 -8.25 -1.68
CA ARG A 61 7.17 -8.89 -2.61
C ARG A 61 5.81 -9.15 -1.95
N HIS A 62 5.80 -9.73 -0.75
CA HIS A 62 4.57 -10.00 -0.01
C HIS A 62 3.84 -8.71 0.42
N GLN A 63 4.60 -7.65 0.74
CA GLN A 63 4.04 -6.33 1.03
C GLN A 63 3.19 -5.82 -0.16
N ARG A 64 3.73 -5.83 -1.39
CA ARG A 64 2.98 -5.45 -2.61
C ARG A 64 1.79 -6.35 -2.93
N GLU A 65 1.83 -7.61 -2.54
CA GLU A 65 0.66 -8.50 -2.66
C GLU A 65 -0.45 -8.10 -1.68
N SER A 66 -0.13 -7.57 -0.50
CA SER A 66 -1.10 -7.03 0.45
C SER A 66 -1.58 -5.60 0.10
N GLU A 67 -0.68 -4.71 -0.33
CA GLU A 67 -0.94 -3.28 -0.60
C GLU A 67 -2.06 -3.03 -1.62
N ARG A 68 -2.19 -3.92 -2.60
CA ARG A 68 -3.21 -3.86 -3.66
C ARG A 68 -4.22 -5.01 -3.57
N ALA A 69 -4.41 -5.59 -2.38
CA ALA A 69 -5.34 -6.71 -2.19
C ALA A 69 -6.79 -6.35 -2.56
N ALA A 70 -7.22 -5.11 -2.29
CA ALA A 70 -8.53 -4.63 -2.69
C ALA A 70 -8.75 -4.64 -4.22
N CYS A 71 -7.70 -4.48 -5.04
CA CYS A 71 -7.80 -4.58 -6.50
C CYS A 71 -8.08 -6.00 -7.01
N ARG A 72 -8.04 -7.02 -6.13
CA ARG A 72 -8.36 -8.42 -6.45
C ARG A 72 -9.73 -8.87 -5.92
N LEU A 73 -10.45 -8.00 -5.20
CA LEU A 73 -11.81 -8.29 -4.72
C LEU A 73 -12.82 -8.16 -5.87
N PRO A 74 -13.92 -8.93 -5.86
CA PRO A 74 -14.98 -8.80 -6.85
C PRO A 74 -15.65 -7.42 -6.78
N ILE A 75 -16.13 -6.92 -7.92
CA ILE A 75 -16.87 -5.66 -8.01
C ILE A 75 -18.24 -5.83 -7.32
N ALA A 76 -18.37 -5.29 -6.11
CA ALA A 76 -19.51 -5.54 -5.23
C ALA A 76 -20.59 -4.45 -5.34
N GLN A 77 -21.68 -4.74 -6.06
CA GLN A 77 -22.87 -3.88 -6.07
C GLN A 77 -23.55 -3.80 -4.68
N GLY A 78 -23.51 -4.88 -3.89
CA GLY A 78 -24.25 -4.98 -2.63
C GLY A 78 -25.76 -5.14 -2.81
N PRO A 79 -26.53 -5.39 -1.72
CA PRO A 79 -27.95 -5.72 -1.79
C PRO A 79 -28.90 -4.52 -1.75
N CYS A 80 -28.40 -3.30 -1.51
CA CYS A 80 -29.23 -2.11 -1.45
C CYS A 80 -29.62 -1.61 -2.85
N GLN A 81 -30.78 -0.94 -2.96
CA GLN A 81 -31.35 -0.46 -4.22
C GLN A 81 -31.27 1.07 -4.35
N LYS A 82 -30.12 1.66 -4.01
CA LYS A 82 -29.84 3.10 -4.13
C LYS A 82 -28.63 3.29 -5.04
N PRO A 83 -28.80 3.18 -6.37
CA PRO A 83 -27.69 3.16 -7.32
C PRO A 83 -26.89 4.46 -7.30
N VAL A 84 -25.60 4.34 -7.00
CA VAL A 84 -24.61 5.42 -7.04
C VAL A 84 -23.43 4.96 -7.90
N THR A 85 -23.05 5.77 -8.89
CA THR A 85 -21.91 5.46 -9.76
C THR A 85 -20.60 5.47 -8.97
N ARG A 86 -19.82 4.40 -9.12
CA ARG A 86 -18.52 4.19 -8.49
C ARG A 86 -17.51 3.69 -9.52
N TRP A 87 -16.23 3.79 -9.18
CA TRP A 87 -15.15 3.17 -9.93
C TRP A 87 -14.67 1.91 -9.20
N ALA A 88 -14.35 0.87 -9.96
CA ALA A 88 -13.71 -0.36 -9.46
C ALA A 88 -12.63 -0.81 -10.48
N PHE A 89 -11.66 -1.59 -10.02
CA PHE A 89 -10.70 -2.24 -10.90
C PHE A 89 -11.23 -3.61 -11.32
N ASP A 90 -11.36 -3.80 -12.64
CA ASP A 90 -11.61 -5.11 -13.23
C ASP A 90 -10.25 -5.79 -13.44
N ALA A 91 -9.98 -6.82 -12.62
CA ALA A 91 -8.74 -7.57 -12.66
C ALA A 91 -8.60 -8.50 -13.88
N ALA A 92 -9.71 -8.84 -14.57
CA ALA A 92 -9.68 -9.65 -15.79
C ALA A 92 -9.39 -8.79 -17.03
N GLN A 93 -9.88 -7.54 -17.04
CA GLN A 93 -9.63 -6.55 -18.09
C GLN A 93 -8.43 -5.63 -17.78
N GLY A 94 -7.81 -5.75 -16.61
CA GLY A 94 -6.64 -4.97 -16.18
C GLY A 94 -6.89 -3.47 -16.06
N LYS A 95 -8.14 -3.03 -15.85
CA LYS A 95 -8.54 -1.62 -16.02
C LYS A 95 -9.57 -1.15 -14.99
N CYS A 96 -9.56 0.15 -14.72
CA CYS A 96 -10.62 0.80 -13.96
C CYS A 96 -11.88 0.95 -14.81
N ILE A 97 -13.04 0.57 -14.27
CA ILE A 97 -14.35 0.70 -14.89
C ILE A 97 -15.35 1.36 -13.95
N MET A 98 -16.39 1.98 -14.52
CA MET A 98 -17.53 2.48 -13.77
C MET A 98 -18.52 1.34 -13.50
N PHE A 99 -19.07 1.26 -12.28
CA PHE A 99 -20.13 0.33 -11.92
C PHE A 99 -21.23 1.03 -11.09
N SER A 100 -22.40 0.40 -11.02
CA SER A 100 -23.50 0.85 -10.17
C SER A 100 -23.39 0.20 -8.80
N TYR A 101 -23.08 0.99 -7.77
CA TYR A 101 -23.09 0.54 -6.38
C TYR A 101 -24.47 0.76 -5.76
N GLY A 102 -25.02 -0.26 -5.12
CA GLY A 102 -26.35 -0.25 -4.51
C GLY A 102 -26.48 0.60 -3.24
N GLY A 103 -25.37 1.09 -2.68
CA GLY A 103 -25.36 2.02 -1.54
C GLY A 103 -25.24 1.37 -0.16
N CYS A 104 -25.02 0.06 -0.07
CA CYS A 104 -24.59 -0.60 1.17
C CYS A 104 -23.85 -1.93 0.90
N LYS A 105 -22.96 -2.32 1.83
CA LYS A 105 -22.20 -3.59 1.80
C LYS A 105 -21.36 -3.77 0.53
N GLY A 106 -20.62 -2.72 0.16
CA GLY A 106 -19.53 -2.83 -0.82
C GLY A 106 -18.29 -3.51 -0.20
N ASN A 107 -17.16 -3.42 -0.90
CA ASN A 107 -15.85 -3.85 -0.40
C ASN A 107 -14.75 -2.84 -0.82
N GLY A 108 -13.49 -3.17 -0.54
CA GLY A 108 -12.34 -2.32 -0.85
C GLY A 108 -12.14 -1.96 -2.33
N ASN A 109 -12.72 -2.72 -3.28
CA ASN A 109 -12.66 -2.43 -4.72
C ASN A 109 -13.67 -1.33 -5.11
N GLN A 110 -13.63 -0.21 -4.39
CA GLN A 110 -14.54 0.92 -4.56
C GLN A 110 -13.79 2.24 -4.42
N PHE A 111 -13.83 3.01 -5.50
CA PHE A 111 -13.15 4.30 -5.66
C PHE A 111 -14.17 5.38 -6.09
N TYR A 112 -13.87 6.62 -5.73
CA TYR A 112 -14.71 7.80 -5.96
C TYR A 112 -14.32 8.54 -7.24
N SER A 113 -13.17 8.20 -7.84
CA SER A 113 -12.75 8.66 -9.17
C SER A 113 -11.94 7.61 -9.94
N GLU A 114 -11.86 7.76 -11.26
CA GLU A 114 -10.99 6.92 -12.09
C GLU A 114 -9.51 7.09 -11.71
N LYS A 115 -9.09 8.34 -11.41
CA LYS A 115 -7.73 8.67 -11.00
C LYS A 115 -7.33 7.88 -9.75
N GLU A 116 -8.15 7.92 -8.71
CA GLU A 116 -7.96 7.19 -7.46
C GLU A 116 -7.84 5.67 -7.68
N CYS A 117 -8.66 5.10 -8.59
CA CYS A 117 -8.55 3.71 -9.00
C CYS A 117 -7.24 3.43 -9.77
N LYS A 118 -6.82 4.30 -10.69
CA LYS A 118 -5.58 4.15 -11.48
C LYS A 118 -4.33 4.29 -10.62
N GLU A 119 -4.34 5.18 -9.62
CA GLU A 119 -3.25 5.30 -8.64
C GLU A 119 -3.16 4.03 -7.76
N TYR A 120 -4.30 3.61 -7.19
CA TYR A 120 -4.35 2.48 -6.25
C TYR A 120 -4.24 1.09 -6.90
N CYS A 121 -4.71 0.89 -8.15
CA CYS A 121 -4.65 -0.39 -8.86
C CYS A 121 -3.81 -0.38 -10.15
N GLY A 122 -3.75 0.74 -10.88
CA GLY A 122 -3.16 0.83 -12.22
C GLY A 122 -1.63 0.90 -12.33
N ALA A 123 -0.87 0.67 -11.24
CA ALA A 123 0.56 0.40 -11.37
C ALA A 123 0.74 -1.02 -11.92
N PRO A 124 1.46 -1.23 -13.04
CA PRO A 124 1.69 -2.56 -13.57
C PRO A 124 2.49 -3.41 -12.57
N PRO A 125 2.21 -4.72 -12.44
CA PRO A 125 3.04 -5.61 -11.63
C PRO A 125 4.47 -5.57 -12.18
N LEU A 126 5.41 -5.13 -11.34
CA LEU A 126 6.77 -4.68 -11.67
C LEU A 126 7.32 -5.21 -13.02
N ALA A 127 7.17 -4.41 -14.08
CA ALA A 127 7.88 -4.57 -15.35
C ALA A 127 9.36 -4.17 -15.20
N GLY A 128 10.03 -4.74 -14.18
CA GLY A 128 11.32 -4.32 -13.65
C GLY A 128 12.25 -5.45 -13.23
N THR A 129 11.79 -6.72 -13.28
CA THR A 129 12.71 -7.83 -13.56
C THR A 129 12.81 -7.98 -15.07
N PRO A 130 13.90 -7.56 -15.73
CA PRO A 130 14.16 -8.06 -17.07
C PRO A 130 14.29 -9.59 -16.96
N THR A 131 13.37 -10.32 -17.60
CA THR A 131 13.64 -11.70 -17.94
C THR A 131 14.87 -11.68 -18.84
N LEU A 132 16.02 -12.10 -18.31
CA LEU A 132 17.24 -12.25 -19.09
C LEU A 132 16.88 -13.01 -20.37
N PRO A 133 17.19 -12.48 -21.57
CA PRO A 133 16.95 -13.22 -22.79
C PRO A 133 17.67 -14.56 -22.69
N ALA A 134 17.02 -15.63 -23.14
CA ALA A 134 17.59 -16.97 -23.09
C ALA A 134 19.00 -16.95 -23.70
N PRO A 135 20.00 -17.57 -23.06
CA PRO A 135 21.40 -17.39 -23.45
C PRO A 135 21.61 -17.77 -24.91
N CYS A 136 22.03 -16.80 -25.73
CA CYS A 136 22.26 -17.00 -27.15
C CYS A 136 23.24 -18.18 -27.35
N PRO A 137 22.90 -19.21 -28.15
CA PRO A 137 23.57 -20.51 -28.11
C PRO A 137 24.98 -20.53 -28.72
N HIS A 138 25.63 -19.38 -28.90
CA HIS A 138 26.87 -19.24 -29.66
C HIS A 138 27.92 -18.28 -29.09
N HIS A 139 27.79 -17.83 -27.83
CA HIS A 139 28.92 -17.20 -27.12
C HIS A 139 29.71 -18.23 -26.30
N THR A 140 30.76 -18.79 -26.92
CA THR A 140 31.83 -19.48 -26.18
C THR A 140 32.46 -18.52 -25.19
N ALA A 141 32.50 -18.88 -23.91
CA ALA A 141 32.96 -18.00 -22.85
C ALA A 141 34.45 -17.64 -23.00
N LEU A 142 34.73 -16.38 -23.35
CA LEU A 142 36.05 -15.80 -23.15
C LEU A 142 36.30 -15.71 -21.64
N ARG A 143 37.33 -16.41 -21.17
CA ARG A 143 37.64 -16.52 -19.73
C ARG A 143 38.12 -15.17 -19.21
N TRP A 144 37.46 -14.65 -18.18
CA TRP A 144 37.96 -13.47 -17.46
C TRP A 144 39.31 -13.79 -16.81
N GLY A 145 40.36 -13.10 -17.24
CA GLY A 145 41.72 -13.27 -16.70
C GLY A 145 41.82 -12.70 -15.28
N SER A 146 42.52 -13.42 -14.39
CA SER A 146 42.85 -12.91 -13.06
C SER A 146 44.17 -12.16 -13.10
N GLN A 147 44.19 -10.88 -12.70
CA GLN A 147 45.23 -10.30 -11.83
C GLN A 147 45.02 -8.82 -11.43
N ALA A 148 45.53 -8.52 -10.23
CA ALA A 148 46.12 -7.26 -9.75
C ALA A 148 45.30 -5.95 -9.62
N GLY A 149 45.43 -5.32 -8.43
CA GLY A 149 45.84 -3.92 -8.37
C GLY A 149 44.82 -2.88 -7.89
N TRP A 150 44.56 -2.80 -6.57
CA TRP A 150 43.94 -1.61 -5.96
C TRP A 150 45.01 -0.84 -5.14
N GLY A 151 45.43 0.33 -5.63
CA GLY A 151 46.36 1.24 -4.93
C GLY A 151 45.64 2.20 -3.99
N SER A 152 46.34 2.76 -2.99
CA SER A 152 45.74 3.58 -1.91
C SER A 152 46.33 5.00 -1.81
N VAL A 153 45.44 6.01 -1.78
CA VAL A 153 45.63 7.45 -1.49
C VAL A 153 44.23 7.99 -1.08
N GLY A 154 43.98 8.93 -0.15
CA GLY A 154 44.82 9.71 0.78
C GLY A 154 44.75 11.23 0.53
N THR A 155 44.30 12.13 1.42
CA THR A 155 43.66 12.09 2.77
C THR A 155 42.61 13.24 2.82
N SER A 156 42.15 13.93 3.88
CA SER A 156 42.32 13.96 5.36
C SER A 156 41.24 14.89 5.98
N GLY A 157 40.68 14.55 7.14
CA GLY A 157 39.84 15.42 8.00
C GLY A 157 38.36 15.58 7.59
N GLY A 158 37.41 15.88 8.48
CA GLY A 158 37.46 15.86 9.95
C GLY A 158 36.78 17.06 10.63
N ASP A 159 35.76 16.81 11.47
CA ASP A 159 35.54 17.50 12.76
C ASP A 159 34.59 16.67 13.67
N SER A 160 34.34 17.13 14.90
CA SER A 160 33.74 16.37 16.00
C SER A 160 32.56 17.09 16.67
N SER A 161 31.76 16.34 17.44
CA SER A 161 30.80 16.85 18.47
C SER A 161 29.58 17.65 17.94
N GLN A 162 28.37 17.56 18.50
CA GLN A 162 27.89 16.94 19.74
C GLN A 162 26.68 16.02 19.50
N ALA A 163 26.45 15.09 20.42
CA ALA A 163 25.13 14.46 20.58
C ALA A 163 24.20 15.43 21.33
N GLY A 164 23.17 15.94 20.64
CA GLY A 164 22.04 16.62 21.27
C GLY A 164 20.92 15.62 21.55
N ASP A 165 20.63 15.37 22.82
CA ASP A 165 19.66 14.35 23.21
C ASP A 165 18.22 14.77 22.85
N ALA A 166 17.53 13.92 22.10
CA ALA A 166 16.13 14.06 21.71
C ALA A 166 15.34 12.78 22.03
N SER A 167 15.63 12.17 23.18
CA SER A 167 14.80 11.12 23.79
C SER A 167 13.36 11.60 23.99
N GLU A 168 12.44 10.64 24.17
CA GLU A 168 11.01 10.88 24.41
C GLU A 168 10.21 11.58 23.27
N ARG A 169 10.55 11.34 22.01
CA ARG A 169 9.47 11.02 21.03
C ARG A 169 9.28 9.51 20.99
N ARG A 170 8.43 9.02 21.91
CA ARG A 170 8.09 7.59 22.03
C ARG A 170 7.64 7.04 20.68
N VAL A 171 8.26 5.95 20.24
CA VAL A 171 7.90 5.24 19.01
C VAL A 171 6.57 4.53 19.24
N ALA A 172 5.48 5.27 19.10
CA ALA A 172 4.13 4.74 18.98
C ALA A 172 3.98 4.11 17.57
N GLY A 173 4.68 3.00 17.33
CA GLY A 173 4.48 2.16 16.16
C GLY A 173 3.06 1.59 16.20
N ARG A 174 2.10 2.31 15.60
CA ARG A 174 0.69 1.92 15.63
C ARG A 174 0.50 0.64 14.82
N LEU A 175 0.06 -0.40 15.53
CA LEU A 175 -0.32 -1.69 14.96
C LEU A 175 -1.52 -1.50 14.01
N GLY A 176 -1.28 -1.63 12.69
CA GLY A 176 -2.31 -1.89 11.67
C GLY A 176 -3.60 -1.07 11.75
N GLY A 177 -3.51 0.23 12.05
CA GLY A 177 -4.67 1.11 12.25
C GLY A 177 -4.89 2.06 11.07
N CYS A 178 -6.15 2.26 10.68
CA CYS A 178 -6.54 3.30 9.74
C CYS A 178 -6.03 4.68 10.15
N ARG A 179 -5.88 5.59 9.19
CA ARG A 179 -5.55 6.99 9.47
C ARG A 179 -6.68 7.65 10.26
N ASP A 180 -6.33 8.31 11.38
CA ASP A 180 -7.31 9.05 12.17
C ASP A 180 -7.89 10.21 11.33
N PRO A 181 -9.22 10.30 11.16
CA PRO A 181 -9.87 11.18 10.18
C PRO A 181 -9.71 12.68 10.51
N ASP A 182 -9.40 13.02 11.76
CA ASP A 182 -9.17 14.39 12.21
C ASP A 182 -7.77 14.94 11.84
N THR A 183 -6.91 14.12 11.20
CA THR A 183 -5.55 14.50 10.80
C THR A 183 -5.55 15.27 9.47
N LYS A 184 -5.84 16.57 9.52
CA LYS A 184 -5.92 17.47 8.36
C LYS A 184 -4.69 18.38 8.20
#